data_AF-A0A5D3D0J5-F1
#
_entry.id   AF-A0A5D3D0J5-F1
#
_cell.length_a   1.000
_cell.length_b   1.000
_cell.length_c   1.000
_cell.angle_alpha   90.00
_cell.angle_beta   90.00
_cell.angle_gamma   90.00
#
_symmetry.space_group_name_H-M   'P 1'
#
loop_
_entity.id
_entity.type
_entity.pdbx_description
1 polymer ?
#
loop_
_entity_poly.entity_id
_entity_poly.type
_entity_poly.pdbx_seq_one_letter_code
_entity_poly.pdbx_strand_id
1 'polypeptide(L)'
;MEANMPLYASFAAGSSAFKCKEATKPFIQTPSYTVLSQRISSTLRRSYISSFRFRGSSSAKVFTFLTVTRYSTYLNDEFPPSSKRRSRGPIMAAKKASQETNEGDGKYKHTIDLPKTTFGMRANSLVREPEIQKIWDDHQVFNRAVERNTGENFILHDGPPYANGDLHMGHALNKILKDIINRYKLLQNYKVRFVPGWDCHGLPIELKVLQSLDKEARKDLTPIKLRDKAAKFAKATVKAQMASFKRYGVWADWNNPYLTLSPEYEAAQIEVFGQMAIQGYIFRGRKPVHWSPSSRTALAEAELEYPEGHTSRSIYAIFRLVKEGPSSGGVLQEFLPDLCLAIWTTTPWTIPANAAVAVNAKLHYAIIELLAPSEDASVLTGNKKKKPGNILKEGKRPFLVVASDLVPTLEAKWDVKIVVKKKLLGSELENCSYIHPIDKRECQVVIGGDYITTETGTGLVHTAPGHGQEDYATGLKYGLPIISPVDDDGKFTEEAGQFSGLDVLGDGNTAVVKYLDDHFSLVTPAKGKEKKDKPDSPYKMEKI
;
A
#
# COMPACT_ATOMS: atom_id res chain seq x y z
N MET A 1 -26.46 52.29 31.48
CA MET A 1 -26.17 51.86 32.86
C MET A 1 -25.63 50.45 32.74
N GLU A 2 -24.37 50.33 32.33
CA GLU A 2 -23.19 50.14 33.22
C GLU A 2 -23.21 48.74 33.85
N ALA A 3 -22.20 47.88 33.76
CA ALA A 3 -20.80 47.92 33.32
C ALA A 3 -20.40 46.46 32.95
N ASN A 4 -19.59 46.17 31.92
CA ASN A 4 -18.10 46.10 31.91
C ASN A 4 -17.51 45.38 33.15
N MET A 5 -16.52 44.49 33.11
CA MET A 5 -15.72 43.75 32.12
C MET A 5 -14.82 42.78 32.98
N PRO A 6 -13.68 42.17 32.55
CA PRO A 6 -13.32 40.77 32.84
C PRO A 6 -12.12 40.63 33.81
N LEU A 7 -11.68 39.39 34.08
CA LEU A 7 -10.38 39.14 34.71
C LEU A 7 -9.54 38.15 33.87
N TYR A 8 -8.40 38.68 33.46
CA TYR A 8 -7.32 38.08 32.68
C TYR A 8 -6.36 37.29 33.58
N ALA A 9 -5.56 36.44 32.91
CA ALA A 9 -4.14 36.14 33.17
C ALA A 9 -3.75 34.92 34.04
N SER A 10 -3.15 33.95 33.33
CA SER A 10 -1.76 33.48 33.51
C SER A 10 -1.34 32.89 34.86
N PHE A 11 -1.07 31.59 34.87
CA PHE A 11 0.09 31.03 35.59
C PHE A 11 0.77 29.94 34.75
N ALA A 12 2.03 30.21 34.42
CA ALA A 12 2.99 29.23 33.92
C ALA A 12 3.80 28.64 35.08
N ALA A 13 4.33 27.44 34.84
CA ALA A 13 5.44 26.77 35.52
C ALA A 13 5.17 26.21 36.94
N GLY A 14 5.35 24.88 37.06
CA GLY A 14 5.41 24.18 38.34
C GLY A 14 5.48 22.66 38.14
N SER A 15 6.68 22.14 37.90
CA SER A 15 6.99 20.72 37.91
C SER A 15 6.68 20.09 39.28
N SER A 16 5.93 19.00 39.31
CA SER A 16 6.08 18.00 40.38
C SER A 16 5.59 16.63 39.93
N ALA A 17 6.48 15.67 40.06
CA ALA A 17 6.30 14.26 39.77
C ALA A 17 5.04 13.67 40.43
N PHE A 18 4.16 13.07 39.64
CA PHE A 18 3.18 12.13 40.14
C PHE A 18 3.70 10.70 39.98
N LYS A 19 4.27 10.17 41.07
CA LYS A 19 4.42 8.73 41.29
C LYS A 19 3.02 8.12 41.34
N CYS A 20 2.70 7.25 40.39
CA CYS A 20 1.45 6.50 40.40
C CYS A 20 1.54 5.43 41.50
N LYS A 21 0.74 5.60 42.57
CA LYS A 21 0.52 4.57 43.59
C LYS A 21 -0.44 3.52 43.00
N GLU A 22 -0.05 2.25 43.11
CA GLU A 22 -0.93 1.11 42.89
C GLU A 22 -2.19 1.24 43.75
N ALA A 23 -3.35 1.21 43.09
CA ALA A 23 -4.65 1.11 43.73
C ALA A 23 -5.34 -0.15 43.23
N THR A 24 -5.30 -1.20 44.06
CA THR A 24 -6.12 -2.40 43.96
C THR A 24 -7.58 -2.03 44.20
N LYS A 25 -8.46 -2.29 43.23
CA LYS A 25 -9.93 -2.25 43.39
C LYS A 25 -10.62 -3.36 42.60
N PRO A 26 -11.82 -3.79 43.04
CA PRO A 26 -12.28 -5.17 42.96
C PRO A 26 -12.95 -5.53 41.64
N PHE A 27 -12.89 -6.83 41.33
CA PHE A 27 -13.59 -7.51 40.24
C PHE A 27 -15.10 -7.24 40.28
N ILE A 28 -15.64 -6.66 39.21
CA ILE A 28 -17.07 -6.67 38.90
C ILE A 28 -17.25 -7.57 37.68
N GLN A 29 -18.03 -8.65 37.83
CA GLN A 29 -18.33 -9.61 36.78
C GLN A 29 -19.19 -8.97 35.69
N THR A 30 -18.71 -8.99 34.45
CA THR A 30 -19.49 -8.73 33.23
C THR A 30 -19.90 -10.06 32.58
N PRO A 31 -21.11 -10.18 32.00
CA PRO A 31 -21.56 -11.42 31.39
C PRO A 31 -20.77 -11.72 30.11
N SER A 32 -20.36 -12.99 29.97
CA SER A 32 -19.58 -13.51 28.86
C SER A 32 -20.41 -13.63 27.59
N TYR A 33 -20.10 -12.84 26.56
CA TYR A 33 -20.52 -13.08 25.18
C TYR A 33 -19.48 -13.98 24.49
N THR A 34 -19.88 -15.18 24.12
CA THR A 34 -19.02 -16.16 23.43
C THR A 34 -18.94 -15.81 21.94
N VAL A 35 -17.80 -15.30 21.49
CA VAL A 35 -17.48 -15.13 20.06
C VAL A 35 -16.88 -16.45 19.55
N LEU A 36 -17.62 -17.18 18.74
CA LEU A 36 -17.11 -18.36 18.02
C LEU A 36 -16.25 -17.90 16.83
N SER A 37 -14.94 -17.87 17.02
CA SER A 37 -13.94 -17.72 15.96
C SER A 37 -13.51 -19.11 15.47
N GLN A 38 -13.95 -19.51 14.28
CA GLN A 38 -13.35 -20.65 13.57
C GLN A 38 -12.04 -20.21 12.92
N ARG A 39 -10.91 -20.58 13.52
CA ARG A 39 -9.59 -20.50 12.88
C ARG A 39 -9.47 -21.63 11.86
N ILE A 40 -9.43 -21.28 10.57
CA ILE A 40 -9.00 -22.21 9.51
C ILE A 40 -7.50 -21.98 9.30
N SER A 41 -6.69 -22.91 9.81
CA SER A 41 -5.27 -23.02 9.51
C SER A 41 -5.08 -23.83 8.23
N SER A 42 -4.54 -23.22 7.18
CA SER A 42 -4.14 -23.90 5.95
C SER A 42 -2.66 -24.28 5.98
N THR A 43 -2.36 -25.55 6.22
CA THR A 43 -1.09 -26.18 5.86
C THR A 43 -1.39 -27.50 5.16
N LEU A 44 -1.32 -27.51 3.83
CA LEU A 44 -1.36 -28.72 3.01
C LEU A 44 0.07 -29.13 2.67
N ARG A 45 0.56 -30.20 3.30
CA ARG A 45 1.64 -31.03 2.76
C ARG A 45 1.07 -32.40 2.37
N ARG A 46 1.43 -32.81 1.15
CA ARG A 46 1.14 -34.09 0.50
C ARG A 46 1.89 -35.24 1.18
N SER A 47 1.20 -36.34 1.45
CA SER A 47 1.78 -37.70 1.38
C SER A 47 0.69 -38.78 1.35
N TYR A 48 0.98 -39.85 0.62
CA TYR A 48 0.10 -40.91 0.11
C TYR A 48 -0.14 -42.10 1.07
N ILE A 49 -1.29 -42.78 0.88
CA ILE A 49 -1.62 -44.22 1.07
C ILE A 49 -1.54 -44.83 2.48
N SER A 50 -2.70 -45.24 3.04
CA SER A 50 -3.14 -46.65 3.05
C SER A 50 -4.44 -46.83 3.87
N SER A 51 -5.19 -47.85 3.47
CA SER A 51 -6.54 -48.24 3.86
C SER A 51 -6.60 -49.10 5.12
N PHE A 52 -7.55 -48.84 6.03
CA PHE A 52 -8.15 -49.86 6.90
C PHE A 52 -9.59 -49.47 7.29
N ARG A 53 -10.51 -50.44 7.17
CA ARG A 53 -11.93 -50.38 7.59
C ARG A 53 -12.05 -50.68 9.08
N PHE A 54 -12.98 -50.04 9.78
CA PHE A 54 -13.78 -50.69 10.82
C PHE A 54 -15.16 -50.04 11.00
N ARG A 55 -16.16 -50.88 11.27
CA ARG A 55 -17.60 -50.63 11.49
C ARG A 55 -17.87 -49.91 12.83
N GLY A 56 -18.91 -49.08 12.87
CA GLY A 56 -19.58 -48.67 14.12
C GLY A 56 -20.64 -47.59 13.90
N SER A 57 -21.89 -47.88 14.26
CA SER A 57 -23.12 -47.12 13.97
C SER A 57 -23.38 -45.97 14.96
N SER A 58 -23.87 -44.81 14.50
CA SER A 58 -25.11 -44.18 15.02
C SER A 58 -25.45 -42.84 14.32
N SER A 59 -26.58 -42.87 13.61
CA SER A 59 -27.59 -41.81 13.41
C SER A 59 -27.21 -40.32 13.63
N ALA A 60 -26.91 -39.61 12.53
CA ALA A 60 -27.17 -38.18 12.42
C ALA A 60 -27.74 -37.87 11.02
N LYS A 61 -28.94 -37.29 10.97
CA LYS A 61 -29.57 -36.82 9.73
C LYS A 61 -28.85 -35.57 9.25
N VAL A 62 -27.99 -35.72 8.24
CA VAL A 62 -27.42 -34.63 7.45
C VAL A 62 -28.06 -34.70 6.05
N PHE A 63 -28.75 -33.63 5.66
CA PHE A 63 -29.25 -33.45 4.30
C PHE A 63 -28.09 -33.05 3.40
N THR A 64 -27.75 -33.92 2.45
CA THR A 64 -26.72 -33.67 1.42
C THR A 64 -27.41 -33.24 0.13
N PHE A 65 -27.23 -31.98 -0.28
CA PHE A 65 -27.44 -31.55 -1.66
C PHE A 65 -26.08 -31.63 -2.36
N LEU A 66 -25.93 -32.52 -3.34
CA LEU A 66 -24.92 -32.43 -4.42
C LEU A 66 -25.21 -33.55 -5.44
N THR A 67 -25.89 -33.20 -6.52
CA THR A 67 -25.92 -33.99 -7.76
C THR A 67 -25.26 -33.15 -8.84
N VAL A 68 -23.98 -33.39 -9.07
CA VAL A 68 -23.25 -32.94 -10.26
C VAL A 68 -23.16 -34.14 -11.18
N THR A 69 -23.90 -34.09 -12.29
CA THR A 69 -23.84 -35.13 -13.33
C THR A 69 -22.82 -34.72 -14.38
N ARG A 70 -21.80 -35.57 -14.59
CA ARG A 70 -20.80 -35.50 -15.65
C ARG A 70 -21.38 -36.02 -16.98
N TYR A 71 -21.05 -35.37 -18.09
CA TYR A 71 -20.94 -35.95 -19.44
C TYR A 71 -19.73 -35.25 -20.11
N SER A 72 -18.61 -35.95 -20.30
CA SER A 72 -18.20 -36.83 -21.41
C SER A 72 -17.82 -36.06 -22.68
N THR A 73 -16.56 -36.24 -23.07
CA THR A 73 -15.82 -35.65 -24.20
C THR A 73 -16.04 -36.43 -25.49
N TYR A 74 -16.27 -35.72 -26.61
CA TYR A 74 -15.92 -36.17 -27.96
C TYR A 74 -15.55 -34.96 -28.85
N LEU A 75 -14.56 -35.17 -29.72
CA LEU A 75 -13.84 -34.23 -30.59
C LEU A 75 -14.11 -34.59 -32.07
N ASN A 76 -14.26 -33.57 -32.93
CA ASN A 76 -14.20 -33.52 -34.41
C ASN A 76 -15.17 -34.44 -35.20
N ASP A 77 -15.76 -34.11 -36.35
CA ASP A 77 -15.48 -33.18 -37.45
C ASP A 77 -16.79 -32.94 -38.26
N GLU A 78 -16.73 -32.06 -39.26
CA GLU A 78 -17.68 -31.81 -40.37
C GLU A 78 -18.66 -30.62 -40.25
N PHE A 79 -18.33 -29.54 -40.97
CA PHE A 79 -19.24 -28.50 -41.46
C PHE A 79 -19.90 -28.93 -42.78
N PRO A 80 -21.15 -28.51 -43.07
CA PRO A 80 -21.37 -27.59 -44.21
C PRO A 80 -22.52 -26.56 -43.97
N PRO A 81 -22.92 -25.70 -44.92
CA PRO A 81 -22.59 -24.29 -44.94
C PRO A 81 -23.73 -23.35 -44.48
N SER A 82 -23.33 -22.14 -44.11
CA SER A 82 -24.15 -21.01 -43.73
C SER A 82 -25.27 -20.67 -44.73
N SER A 83 -26.51 -20.54 -44.25
CA SER A 83 -27.52 -19.72 -44.93
C SER A 83 -27.62 -18.35 -44.24
N LYS A 84 -27.25 -17.32 -45.00
CA LYS A 84 -27.44 -15.91 -44.62
C LYS A 84 -28.94 -15.60 -44.59
N ARG A 85 -29.58 -15.56 -43.42
CA ARG A 85 -30.83 -14.81 -43.24
C ARG A 85 -30.54 -13.50 -42.51
N ARG A 86 -30.38 -12.44 -43.30
CA ARG A 86 -30.50 -11.04 -42.85
C ARG A 86 -31.85 -10.89 -42.12
N SER A 87 -31.82 -10.64 -40.82
CA SER A 87 -32.97 -10.11 -40.10
C SER A 87 -33.20 -8.67 -40.56
N ARG A 88 -34.36 -8.41 -41.16
CA ARG A 88 -34.85 -7.04 -41.40
C ARG A 88 -35.18 -6.42 -40.04
N GLY A 89 -34.63 -5.23 -39.77
CA GLY A 89 -35.00 -4.40 -38.62
C GLY A 89 -36.45 -3.93 -38.68
N PRO A 90 -37.00 -3.35 -37.59
CA PRO A 90 -38.42 -3.08 -37.49
C PRO A 90 -38.81 -1.85 -38.30
N ILE A 91 -39.87 -1.99 -39.11
CA ILE A 91 -40.65 -0.87 -39.61
C ILE A 91 -41.57 -0.44 -38.46
N MET A 92 -41.37 0.77 -37.97
CA MET A 92 -42.35 1.50 -37.16
C MET A 92 -43.62 1.69 -38.01
N ALA A 93 -44.73 1.09 -37.61
CA ALA A 93 -46.04 1.45 -38.14
C ALA A 93 -47.07 1.43 -37.01
N ALA A 94 -47.52 2.64 -36.68
CA ALA A 94 -48.68 2.91 -35.87
C ALA A 94 -49.87 2.05 -36.32
N LYS A 95 -50.56 1.44 -35.36
CA LYS A 95 -51.74 0.63 -35.60
C LYS A 95 -52.90 1.57 -35.96
N LYS A 96 -53.07 1.83 -37.27
CA LYS A 96 -54.32 2.36 -37.83
C LYS A 96 -55.32 1.20 -37.85
N ALA A 97 -56.51 1.42 -37.30
CA ALA A 97 -57.59 0.44 -37.31
C ALA A 97 -58.00 0.15 -38.76
N SER A 98 -57.85 -1.09 -39.20
CA SER A 98 -58.46 -1.62 -40.41
C SER A 98 -59.25 -2.87 -40.02
N GLN A 99 -60.58 -2.77 -40.14
CA GLN A 99 -61.50 -3.90 -40.17
C GLN A 99 -61.26 -4.64 -41.48
N GLU A 100 -60.57 -5.77 -41.43
CA GLU A 100 -60.60 -6.78 -42.48
C GLU A 100 -60.84 -8.13 -41.81
N THR A 101 -62.06 -8.64 -41.98
CA THR A 101 -62.48 -9.99 -41.59
C THR A 101 -61.85 -10.99 -42.56
N ASN A 102 -60.69 -11.54 -42.20
CA ASN A 102 -60.16 -12.73 -42.84
C ASN A 102 -60.94 -13.97 -42.36
N GLU A 103 -61.93 -14.40 -43.13
CA GLU A 103 -62.61 -15.69 -42.96
C GLU A 103 -61.67 -16.85 -43.35
N GLY A 104 -60.70 -17.10 -42.47
CA GLY A 104 -59.74 -18.20 -42.60
C GLY A 104 -58.86 -18.40 -41.36
N ASP A 105 -59.11 -17.69 -40.27
CA ASP A 105 -58.34 -17.83 -39.02
C ASP A 105 -58.87 -19.01 -38.20
N GLY A 106 -58.33 -20.20 -38.44
CA GLY A 106 -58.34 -21.39 -37.58
C GLY A 106 -59.71 -21.82 -36.99
N LYS A 107 -60.42 -22.70 -37.70
CA LYS A 107 -61.74 -23.28 -37.33
C LYS A 107 -61.86 -23.88 -35.90
N TYR A 108 -60.74 -24.17 -35.23
CA TYR A 108 -60.69 -24.74 -33.88
C TYR A 108 -60.00 -23.85 -32.83
N LYS A 109 -59.59 -22.61 -33.18
CA LYS A 109 -58.86 -21.71 -32.28
C LYS A 109 -59.65 -21.32 -31.03
N HIS A 110 -60.98 -21.28 -31.14
CA HIS A 110 -61.90 -20.96 -30.05
C HIS A 110 -62.22 -22.18 -29.16
N THR A 111 -61.87 -23.40 -29.58
CA THR A 111 -62.10 -24.64 -28.80
C THR A 111 -60.90 -25.00 -27.91
N ILE A 112 -59.83 -24.20 -27.95
CA ILE A 112 -58.59 -24.42 -27.19
C ILE A 112 -58.42 -23.26 -26.20
N ASP A 113 -58.24 -23.56 -24.92
CA ASP A 113 -57.97 -22.55 -23.89
C ASP A 113 -56.48 -22.17 -23.91
N LEU A 114 -56.15 -21.17 -24.72
CA LEU A 114 -54.79 -20.65 -24.83
C LEU A 114 -54.45 -19.73 -23.65
N PRO A 115 -53.21 -19.75 -23.13
CA PRO A 115 -52.78 -18.83 -22.10
C PRO A 115 -52.98 -17.36 -22.53
N LYS A 116 -53.76 -16.61 -21.77
CA LYS A 116 -53.97 -15.16 -21.95
C LYS A 116 -53.26 -14.41 -20.84
N THR A 117 -52.39 -13.48 -21.21
CA THR A 117 -51.68 -12.64 -20.24
C THR A 117 -51.50 -11.21 -20.76
N THR A 118 -51.61 -10.24 -19.86
CA THR A 118 -51.21 -8.85 -20.09
C THR A 118 -49.70 -8.65 -19.91
N PHE A 119 -48.98 -9.69 -19.46
CA PHE A 119 -47.53 -9.67 -19.32
C PHE A 119 -46.86 -9.58 -20.70
N GLY A 120 -46.28 -8.42 -20.98
CA GLY A 120 -45.55 -8.19 -22.23
C GLY A 120 -44.38 -9.16 -22.41
N MET A 121 -44.28 -9.76 -23.60
CA MET A 121 -43.22 -10.75 -23.92
C MET A 121 -41.80 -10.19 -23.85
N ARG A 122 -41.62 -8.87 -24.05
CA ARG A 122 -40.32 -8.19 -23.87
C ARG A 122 -40.29 -7.53 -22.50
N ALA A 123 -39.14 -7.62 -21.83
CA ALA A 123 -38.96 -7.06 -20.50
C ALA A 123 -39.17 -5.53 -20.46
N ASN A 124 -38.64 -4.81 -21.46
CA ASN A 124 -38.65 -3.34 -21.52
C ASN A 124 -38.13 -2.68 -20.23
N SER A 125 -37.03 -3.23 -19.69
CA SER A 125 -36.50 -2.92 -18.36
C SER A 125 -36.14 -1.45 -18.15
N LEU A 126 -35.73 -0.74 -19.20
CA LEU A 126 -35.41 0.70 -19.13
C LEU A 126 -36.60 1.54 -18.66
N VAL A 127 -37.82 1.14 -18.99
CA VAL A 127 -39.06 1.83 -18.59
C VAL A 127 -39.68 1.17 -17.35
N ARG A 128 -39.75 -0.17 -17.33
CA ARG A 128 -40.42 -0.91 -16.25
C ARG A 128 -39.71 -0.83 -14.91
N GLU A 129 -38.38 -0.86 -14.87
CA GLU A 129 -37.66 -0.82 -13.59
C GLU A 129 -37.87 0.50 -12.85
N PRO A 130 -37.77 1.70 -13.48
CA PRO A 130 -38.14 2.95 -12.82
C PRO A 130 -39.59 2.98 -12.31
N GLU A 131 -40.55 2.44 -13.07
CA GLU A 131 -41.95 2.35 -12.62
C GLU A 131 -42.08 1.49 -11.36
N ILE A 132 -41.42 0.33 -11.33
CA ILE A 132 -41.41 -0.56 -10.16
C ILE A 132 -40.73 0.09 -8.96
N GLN A 133 -39.59 0.77 -9.17
CA GLN A 133 -38.87 1.47 -8.12
C GLN A 133 -39.70 2.61 -7.54
N LYS A 134 -40.44 3.34 -8.38
CA LYS A 134 -41.39 4.37 -7.92
C LYS A 134 -42.50 3.76 -7.05
N ILE A 135 -43.08 2.63 -7.45
CA ILE A 135 -44.07 1.91 -6.62
C ILE A 135 -43.46 1.51 -5.26
N TRP A 136 -42.20 1.06 -5.23
CA TRP A 136 -41.54 0.73 -3.97
C TRP A 136 -41.36 1.94 -3.06
N ASP A 137 -41.02 3.10 -3.62
CA ASP A 137 -40.81 4.34 -2.88
C ASP A 137 -42.13 4.95 -2.40
N ASP A 138 -43.10 5.16 -3.31
CA ASP A 138 -44.41 5.73 -3.01
C ASP A 138 -45.14 4.96 -1.90
N HIS A 139 -44.96 3.63 -1.88
CA HIS A 139 -45.56 2.77 -0.88
C HIS A 139 -44.59 2.30 0.22
N GLN A 140 -43.40 2.88 0.33
CA GLN A 140 -42.42 2.56 1.39
C GLN A 140 -42.25 1.04 1.61
N VAL A 141 -42.14 0.28 0.52
CA VAL A 141 -42.26 -1.19 0.51
C VAL A 141 -41.20 -1.83 1.41
N PHE A 142 -39.97 -1.31 1.38
CA PHE A 142 -38.88 -1.80 2.24
C PHE A 142 -39.23 -1.66 3.73
N ASN A 143 -39.62 -0.46 4.17
CA ASN A 143 -39.95 -0.18 5.57
C ASN A 143 -41.12 -1.06 6.06
N ARG A 144 -42.20 -1.14 5.26
CA ARG A 144 -43.35 -1.99 5.60
C ARG A 144 -42.99 -3.47 5.67
N ALA A 145 -42.12 -3.95 4.78
CA ALA A 145 -41.66 -5.34 4.82
C ALA A 145 -40.83 -5.64 6.06
N VAL A 146 -39.97 -4.71 6.49
CA VAL A 146 -39.19 -4.82 7.73
C VAL A 146 -40.09 -4.77 8.96
N GLU A 147 -41.05 -3.84 9.01
CA GLU A 147 -42.00 -3.68 10.13
C GLU A 147 -42.94 -4.88 10.29
N ARG A 148 -43.33 -5.51 9.18
CA ARG A 148 -44.17 -6.71 9.20
C ARG A 148 -43.46 -7.92 9.78
N ASN A 149 -42.13 -7.98 9.66
CA ASN A 149 -41.37 -9.12 10.12
C ASN A 149 -41.26 -9.13 11.65
N THR A 150 -41.40 -10.30 12.25
CA THR A 150 -41.39 -10.49 13.71
C THR A 150 -40.15 -11.21 14.22
N GLY A 151 -39.29 -11.70 13.34
CA GLY A 151 -38.05 -12.38 13.71
C GLY A 151 -36.95 -11.46 14.22
N GLU A 152 -35.76 -12.03 14.37
CA GLU A 152 -34.59 -11.35 14.92
C GLU A 152 -34.07 -10.22 14.01
N ASN A 153 -33.34 -9.29 14.62
CA ASN A 153 -32.67 -8.22 13.89
C ASN A 153 -31.50 -8.80 13.09
N PHE A 154 -31.49 -8.54 11.79
CA PHE A 154 -30.35 -8.80 10.92
C PHE A 154 -29.73 -7.49 10.49
N ILE A 155 -28.53 -7.20 10.99
CA ILE A 155 -27.79 -5.96 10.69
C ILE A 155 -26.64 -6.32 9.76
N LEU A 156 -26.68 -5.78 8.54
CA LEU A 156 -25.56 -5.86 7.62
C LEU A 156 -24.91 -4.48 7.57
N HIS A 157 -23.70 -4.35 8.12
CA HIS A 157 -22.99 -3.09 8.09
C HIS A 157 -22.45 -2.83 6.68
N ASP A 158 -22.78 -1.65 6.15
CA ASP A 158 -22.33 -1.24 4.83
C ASP A 158 -20.95 -0.61 4.92
N GLY A 159 -19.93 -1.19 4.28
CA GLY A 159 -18.65 -0.51 4.07
C GLY A 159 -18.86 0.77 3.24
N PRO A 160 -18.46 1.95 3.71
CA PRO A 160 -18.78 3.22 3.06
C PRO A 160 -17.90 3.43 1.81
N PRO A 161 -18.47 3.59 0.59
CA PRO A 161 -17.70 4.02 -0.57
C PRO A 161 -17.14 5.44 -0.38
N TYR A 162 -16.00 5.71 -1.03
CA TYR A 162 -15.43 7.06 -1.09
C TYR A 162 -16.33 7.99 -1.92
N ALA A 163 -16.64 9.16 -1.37
CA ALA A 163 -17.42 10.21 -2.01
C ALA A 163 -16.57 11.06 -2.96
N ASN A 164 -15.81 10.42 -3.85
CA ASN A 164 -14.87 11.10 -4.74
C ASN A 164 -15.26 11.06 -6.23
N GLY A 165 -16.19 10.23 -6.70
CA GLY A 165 -16.57 10.22 -8.13
C GLY A 165 -17.68 9.24 -8.49
N ASP A 166 -17.78 8.93 -9.78
CA ASP A 166 -18.81 8.04 -10.32
C ASP A 166 -18.61 6.57 -9.92
N LEU A 167 -19.70 5.82 -9.93
CA LEU A 167 -19.69 4.40 -9.59
C LEU A 167 -19.18 3.55 -10.77
N HIS A 168 -18.22 2.68 -10.50
CA HIS A 168 -17.78 1.61 -11.40
C HIS A 168 -18.40 0.23 -11.06
N MET A 169 -18.18 -0.77 -11.91
CA MET A 169 -18.74 -2.13 -11.77
C MET A 169 -18.45 -2.82 -10.42
N GLY A 170 -17.28 -2.57 -9.83
CA GLY A 170 -16.97 -3.02 -8.46
C GLY A 170 -17.98 -2.55 -7.41
N HIS A 171 -18.46 -1.31 -7.49
CA HIS A 171 -19.51 -0.80 -6.60
C HIS A 171 -20.84 -1.51 -6.82
N ALA A 172 -21.22 -1.74 -8.09
CA ALA A 172 -22.42 -2.48 -8.45
C ALA A 172 -22.38 -3.90 -7.88
N LEU A 173 -21.29 -4.63 -8.11
CA LEU A 173 -21.08 -5.97 -7.56
C LEU A 173 -21.24 -5.99 -6.03
N ASN A 174 -20.57 -5.08 -5.34
CA ASN A 174 -20.61 -5.02 -3.87
C ASN A 174 -22.04 -4.76 -3.34
N LYS A 175 -22.72 -3.75 -3.89
CA LYS A 175 -24.05 -3.35 -3.41
C LYS A 175 -25.14 -4.34 -3.75
N ILE A 176 -25.10 -4.91 -4.95
CA ILE A 176 -26.09 -5.92 -5.38
C ILE A 176 -25.95 -7.19 -4.54
N LEU A 177 -24.73 -7.64 -4.23
CA LEU A 177 -24.53 -8.80 -3.35
C LEU A 177 -25.09 -8.57 -1.94
N LYS A 178 -24.85 -7.39 -1.35
CA LYS A 178 -25.42 -7.01 -0.05
C LYS A 178 -26.95 -6.98 -0.10
N ASP A 179 -27.53 -6.43 -1.17
CA ASP A 179 -28.97 -6.37 -1.38
C ASP A 179 -29.59 -7.78 -1.48
N ILE A 180 -28.97 -8.70 -2.22
CA ILE A 180 -29.41 -10.10 -2.31
C ILE A 180 -29.48 -10.75 -0.92
N ILE A 181 -28.45 -10.57 -0.09
CA ILE A 181 -28.40 -11.12 1.27
C ILE A 181 -29.50 -10.51 2.14
N ASN A 182 -29.65 -9.19 2.09
CA ASN A 182 -30.68 -8.46 2.85
C ASN A 182 -32.09 -8.91 2.46
N ARG A 183 -32.39 -8.98 1.15
CA ARG A 183 -33.69 -9.48 0.67
C ARG A 183 -33.94 -10.92 1.06
N TYR A 184 -32.93 -11.78 0.97
CA TYR A 184 -33.05 -13.17 1.39
C TYR A 184 -33.41 -13.25 2.89
N LYS A 185 -32.72 -12.50 3.76
CA LYS A 185 -33.03 -12.45 5.19
C LYS A 185 -34.41 -11.86 5.48
N LEU A 186 -34.80 -10.83 4.74
CA LEU A 186 -36.12 -10.23 4.84
C LEU A 186 -37.22 -11.26 4.52
N LEU A 187 -37.03 -12.08 3.48
CA LEU A 187 -37.96 -13.16 3.12
C LEU A 187 -38.00 -14.30 4.15
N GLN A 188 -36.95 -14.44 4.96
CA GLN A 188 -36.88 -15.40 6.08
C GLN A 188 -37.44 -14.84 7.39
N ASN A 189 -38.27 -13.78 7.33
CA ASN A 189 -38.91 -13.13 8.48
C ASN A 189 -37.94 -12.39 9.44
N TYR A 190 -36.72 -12.04 9.02
CA TYR A 190 -35.80 -11.21 9.83
C TYR A 190 -36.12 -9.72 9.70
N LYS A 191 -35.90 -8.96 10.78
CA LYS A 191 -35.93 -7.49 10.76
C LYS A 191 -34.60 -6.95 10.23
N VAL A 192 -34.54 -6.72 8.92
CA VAL A 192 -33.31 -6.29 8.26
C VAL A 192 -33.07 -4.80 8.46
N ARG A 193 -31.88 -4.43 8.95
CA ARG A 193 -31.40 -3.05 9.02
C ARG A 193 -30.17 -2.90 8.13
N PHE A 194 -30.33 -2.16 7.04
CA PHE A 194 -29.26 -1.85 6.10
C PHE A 194 -29.20 -0.34 5.87
N VAL A 195 -28.18 0.30 6.46
CA VAL A 195 -27.96 1.75 6.41
C VAL A 195 -26.72 2.01 5.55
N PRO A 196 -26.85 2.65 4.38
CA PRO A 196 -25.73 2.99 3.53
C PRO A 196 -24.83 4.04 4.17
N GLY A 197 -23.53 3.93 3.90
CA GLY A 197 -22.50 4.85 4.37
C GLY A 197 -21.77 5.57 3.25
N TRP A 198 -21.09 6.67 3.58
CA TRP A 198 -20.10 7.29 2.69
C TRP A 198 -18.89 7.81 3.44
N ASP A 199 -17.72 7.58 2.86
CA ASP A 199 -16.47 8.15 3.33
C ASP A 199 -16.21 9.47 2.62
N CYS A 200 -16.26 10.54 3.38
CA CYS A 200 -16.29 11.92 2.93
C CYS A 200 -15.02 12.71 3.31
N HIS A 201 -14.02 12.04 3.88
CA HIS A 201 -12.74 12.65 4.26
C HIS A 201 -11.59 12.10 3.41
N GLY A 202 -10.42 12.69 3.57
CA GLY A 202 -9.18 12.19 3.00
C GLY A 202 -8.69 12.91 1.74
N LEU A 203 -7.43 12.63 1.43
CA LEU A 203 -6.67 13.26 0.35
C LEU A 203 -7.30 13.14 -1.05
N PRO A 204 -7.96 12.02 -1.43
CA PRO A 204 -8.58 11.91 -2.76
C PRO A 204 -9.63 12.99 -3.05
N ILE A 205 -10.39 13.42 -2.03
CA ILE A 205 -11.41 14.46 -2.18
C ILE A 205 -10.73 15.83 -2.31
N GLU A 206 -9.74 16.11 -1.46
CA GLU A 206 -8.98 17.36 -1.53
C GLU A 206 -8.28 17.53 -2.87
N LEU A 207 -7.67 16.48 -3.41
CA LEU A 207 -7.02 16.49 -4.73
C LEU A 207 -8.01 16.78 -5.84
N LYS A 208 -9.20 16.16 -5.85
CA LYS A 208 -10.22 16.44 -6.87
C LYS A 208 -10.72 17.87 -6.81
N VAL A 209 -10.90 18.41 -5.60
CA VAL A 209 -11.23 19.82 -5.42
C VAL A 209 -10.11 20.69 -5.98
N LEU A 210 -8.85 20.43 -5.64
CA LEU A 210 -7.71 21.19 -6.14
C LEU A 210 -7.60 21.11 -7.67
N GLN A 211 -7.76 19.92 -8.27
CA GLN A 211 -7.75 19.71 -9.72
C GLN A 211 -8.86 20.51 -10.43
N SER A 212 -10.03 20.63 -9.81
CA SER A 212 -11.14 21.44 -10.34
C SER A 212 -10.96 22.96 -10.21
N LEU A 213 -9.95 23.42 -9.46
CA LEU A 213 -9.67 24.84 -9.23
C LEU A 213 -8.55 25.36 -10.14
N ASP A 214 -8.76 26.56 -10.69
CA ASP A 214 -7.76 27.30 -11.46
C ASP A 214 -6.56 27.72 -10.61
N LYS A 215 -5.41 27.95 -11.27
CA LYS A 215 -4.13 28.30 -10.60
C LYS A 215 -4.23 29.55 -9.71
N GLU A 216 -5.04 30.53 -10.08
CA GLU A 216 -5.26 31.75 -9.27
C GLU A 216 -6.10 31.45 -8.03
N ALA A 217 -7.18 30.67 -8.18
CA ALA A 217 -8.04 30.26 -7.08
C ALA A 217 -7.33 29.35 -6.05
N ARG A 218 -6.19 28.73 -6.42
CA ARG A 218 -5.34 27.97 -5.50
C ARG A 218 -4.46 28.85 -4.61
N LYS A 219 -4.08 30.05 -5.06
CA LYS A 219 -3.21 30.96 -4.29
C LYS A 219 -3.91 31.52 -3.04
N ASP A 220 -5.22 31.73 -3.12
CA ASP A 220 -6.04 32.30 -2.03
C ASP A 220 -6.72 31.24 -1.14
N LEU A 221 -6.31 29.98 -1.30
CA LEU A 221 -6.93 28.85 -0.63
C LEU A 221 -6.36 28.69 0.79
N THR A 222 -7.20 28.94 1.80
CA THR A 222 -6.88 28.61 3.19
C THR A 222 -7.36 27.20 3.54
N PRO A 223 -6.81 26.54 4.58
CA PRO A 223 -7.29 25.22 5.01
C PRO A 223 -8.80 25.17 5.27
N ILE A 224 -9.37 26.22 5.86
CA ILE A 224 -10.82 26.33 6.12
C ILE A 224 -11.61 26.37 4.80
N LYS A 225 -11.19 27.20 3.84
CA LYS A 225 -11.84 27.29 2.53
C LYS A 225 -11.75 25.97 1.76
N LEU A 226 -10.61 25.26 1.86
CA LEU A 226 -10.44 23.94 1.25
C LEU A 226 -11.40 22.93 1.86
N ARG A 227 -11.50 22.87 3.20
CA ARG A 227 -12.44 21.98 3.92
C ARG A 227 -13.89 22.25 3.52
N ASP A 228 -14.30 23.51 3.40
CA ASP A 228 -15.65 23.86 2.96
C ASP A 228 -15.95 23.39 1.53
N LYS A 229 -14.97 23.56 0.62
CA LYS A 229 -15.09 23.09 -0.76
C LYS A 229 -15.11 21.56 -0.84
N ALA A 230 -14.26 20.87 -0.07
CA ALA A 230 -14.23 19.42 0.04
C ALA A 230 -15.56 18.86 0.58
N ALA A 231 -16.11 19.45 1.65
CA ALA A 231 -17.40 19.05 2.20
C ALA A 231 -18.54 19.24 1.19
N LYS A 232 -18.54 20.34 0.42
CA LYS A 232 -19.54 20.58 -0.64
C LYS A 232 -19.42 19.54 -1.77
N PHE A 233 -18.19 19.26 -2.20
CA PHE A 233 -17.92 18.26 -3.24
C PHE A 233 -18.34 16.85 -2.80
N ALA A 234 -18.01 16.46 -1.57
CA ALA A 234 -18.40 15.17 -1.00
C ALA A 234 -19.94 15.04 -0.97
N LYS A 235 -20.66 16.05 -0.44
CA LYS A 235 -22.14 16.04 -0.39
C LYS A 235 -22.78 15.93 -1.77
N ALA A 236 -22.24 16.62 -2.78
CA ALA A 236 -22.73 16.52 -4.15
C ALA A 236 -22.51 15.10 -4.73
N THR A 237 -21.33 14.53 -4.49
CA THR A 237 -20.98 13.17 -4.93
C THR A 237 -21.85 12.11 -4.24
N VAL A 238 -22.07 12.23 -2.93
CA VAL A 238 -22.99 11.36 -2.16
C VAL A 238 -24.37 11.35 -2.82
N LYS A 239 -24.92 12.52 -3.17
CA LYS A 239 -26.24 12.61 -3.81
C LYS A 239 -26.27 11.89 -5.17
N ALA A 240 -25.23 12.05 -5.98
CA ALA A 240 -25.13 11.40 -7.29
C ALA A 240 -24.98 9.87 -7.15
N GLN A 241 -24.08 9.40 -6.29
CA GLN A 241 -23.86 7.98 -6.03
C GLN A 241 -25.11 7.32 -5.43
N MET A 242 -25.79 7.99 -4.50
CA MET A 242 -27.04 7.52 -3.90
C MET A 242 -28.13 7.31 -4.97
N ALA A 243 -28.29 8.26 -5.89
CA ALA A 243 -29.24 8.11 -7.00
C ALA A 243 -28.91 6.89 -7.87
N SER A 244 -27.64 6.66 -8.16
CA SER A 244 -27.18 5.50 -8.92
C SER A 244 -27.40 4.18 -8.18
N PHE A 245 -27.15 4.12 -6.87
CA PHE A 245 -27.44 2.92 -6.07
C PHE A 245 -28.93 2.63 -5.95
N LYS A 246 -29.77 3.66 -5.80
CA LYS A 246 -31.24 3.50 -5.89
C LYS A 246 -31.63 2.93 -7.25
N ARG A 247 -31.00 3.40 -8.34
CA ARG A 247 -31.26 2.89 -9.69
C ARG A 247 -30.86 1.44 -9.88
N TYR A 248 -29.83 0.93 -9.18
CA TYR A 248 -29.51 -0.50 -9.13
C TYR A 248 -30.62 -1.35 -8.47
N GLY A 249 -31.62 -0.73 -7.83
CA GLY A 249 -32.74 -1.41 -7.20
C GLY A 249 -32.46 -1.86 -5.76
N VAL A 250 -31.43 -1.31 -5.12
CA VAL A 250 -31.01 -1.69 -3.77
C VAL A 250 -32.00 -1.15 -2.72
N TRP A 251 -32.46 -2.02 -1.82
CA TRP A 251 -33.31 -1.67 -0.68
C TRP A 251 -32.46 -1.37 0.55
N ALA A 252 -32.56 -0.13 1.04
CA ALA A 252 -31.80 0.36 2.19
C ALA A 252 -32.52 1.56 2.83
N ASP A 253 -32.10 1.96 4.02
CA ASP A 253 -32.48 3.25 4.60
C ASP A 253 -31.70 4.39 3.93
N TRP A 254 -32.24 4.86 2.81
CA TRP A 254 -31.66 5.97 2.05
C TRP A 254 -31.94 7.35 2.64
N ASN A 255 -32.83 7.45 3.64
CA ASN A 255 -33.22 8.72 4.24
C ASN A 255 -32.27 9.10 5.38
N ASN A 256 -31.69 8.11 6.07
CA ASN A 256 -30.74 8.31 7.16
C ASN A 256 -29.37 7.66 6.88
N PRO A 257 -28.69 8.02 5.78
CA PRO A 257 -27.36 7.50 5.53
C PRO A 257 -26.36 8.04 6.56
N TYR A 258 -25.35 7.24 6.92
CA TYR A 258 -24.27 7.74 7.75
C TYR A 258 -23.16 8.32 6.88
N LEU A 259 -22.66 9.51 7.24
CA LEU A 259 -21.57 10.18 6.54
C LEU A 259 -20.43 10.39 7.53
N THR A 260 -19.19 10.12 7.13
CA THR A 260 -18.04 10.36 8.01
C THR A 260 -17.84 11.84 8.34
N LEU A 261 -18.42 12.76 7.54
CA LEU A 261 -18.43 14.21 7.79
C LEU A 261 -19.50 14.66 8.80
N SER A 262 -20.43 13.80 9.21
CA SER A 262 -21.49 14.18 10.14
C SER A 262 -20.91 14.46 11.54
N PRO A 263 -21.32 15.54 12.24
CA PRO A 263 -20.78 15.90 13.55
C PRO A 263 -20.88 14.76 14.58
N GLU A 264 -21.96 13.98 14.55
CA GLU A 264 -22.17 12.86 15.45
C GLU A 264 -21.19 11.72 15.18
N TYR A 265 -20.81 11.51 13.92
CA TYR A 265 -19.84 10.50 13.52
C TYR A 265 -18.42 10.93 13.95
N GLU A 266 -18.05 12.19 13.72
CA GLU A 266 -16.76 12.74 14.14
C GLU A 266 -16.62 12.71 15.68
N ALA A 267 -17.69 13.05 16.41
CA ALA A 267 -17.69 12.95 17.87
C ALA A 267 -17.45 11.51 18.36
N ALA A 268 -18.13 10.52 17.77
CA ALA A 268 -17.92 9.11 18.10
C ALA A 268 -16.49 8.64 17.75
N GLN A 269 -15.92 9.13 16.64
CA GLN A 269 -14.55 8.83 16.26
C GLN A 269 -13.54 9.37 17.29
N ILE A 270 -13.74 10.59 17.77
CA ILE A 270 -12.91 11.20 18.81
C ILE A 270 -13.06 10.46 20.15
N GLU A 271 -14.26 9.99 20.48
CA GLU A 271 -14.49 9.19 21.69
C GLU A 271 -13.68 7.89 21.65
N VAL A 272 -13.73 7.14 20.54
CA VAL A 272 -12.94 5.91 20.36
C VAL A 272 -11.44 6.20 20.43
N PHE A 273 -10.98 7.28 19.76
CA PHE A 273 -9.58 7.71 19.85
C PHE A 273 -9.18 8.03 21.30
N GLY A 274 -10.03 8.74 22.03
CA GLY A 274 -9.83 9.10 23.44
C GLY A 274 -9.74 7.85 24.33
N GLN A 275 -10.63 6.88 24.14
CA GLN A 275 -10.59 5.61 24.86
C GLN A 275 -9.29 4.84 24.59
N MET A 276 -8.86 4.77 23.33
CA MET A 276 -7.59 4.14 22.95
C MET A 276 -6.38 4.88 23.55
N ALA A 277 -6.42 6.22 23.60
CA ALA A 277 -5.37 7.03 24.21
C ALA A 277 -5.27 6.80 25.72
N ILE A 278 -6.41 6.78 26.42
CA ILE A 278 -6.49 6.52 27.87
C ILE A 278 -5.96 5.12 28.21
N GLN A 279 -6.23 4.13 27.35
CA GLN A 279 -5.73 2.76 27.51
C GLN A 279 -4.25 2.59 27.12
N GLY A 280 -3.58 3.65 26.67
CA GLY A 280 -2.16 3.61 26.28
C GLY A 280 -1.89 2.96 24.92
N TYR A 281 -2.91 2.76 24.09
CA TYR A 281 -2.75 2.22 22.73
C TYR A 281 -2.28 3.27 21.71
N ILE A 282 -2.40 4.55 22.04
CA ILE A 282 -1.94 5.67 21.20
C ILE A 282 -0.65 6.23 21.78
N PHE A 283 0.40 6.22 20.97
CA PHE A 283 1.69 6.79 21.29
C PHE A 283 2.23 7.59 20.10
N ARG A 284 3.15 8.51 20.38
CA ARG A 284 3.84 9.29 19.35
C ARG A 284 5.23 8.70 19.13
N GLY A 285 5.53 8.36 17.88
CA GLY A 285 6.84 7.88 17.44
C GLY A 285 7.28 8.56 16.14
N ARG A 286 8.52 8.31 15.74
CA ARG A 286 9.03 8.67 14.41
C ARG A 286 9.03 7.40 13.56
N LYS A 287 8.61 7.48 12.31
CA LYS A 287 8.63 6.35 11.37
C LYS A 287 8.92 6.91 9.99
N PRO A 288 9.76 6.25 9.16
CA PRO A 288 9.86 6.60 7.75
C PRO A 288 8.52 6.36 7.07
N VAL A 289 8.09 7.34 6.27
CA VAL A 289 6.88 7.29 5.47
C VAL A 289 7.21 7.75 4.05
N HIS A 290 6.40 7.38 3.07
CA HIS A 290 6.49 7.99 1.76
C HIS A 290 6.12 9.47 1.88
N TRP A 291 6.93 10.35 1.33
CA TRP A 291 6.76 11.79 1.42
C TRP A 291 6.84 12.40 0.03
N SER A 292 5.90 13.28 -0.29
CA SER A 292 5.91 14.02 -1.54
C SER A 292 6.36 15.46 -1.28
N PRO A 293 7.59 15.85 -1.69
CA PRO A 293 8.03 17.25 -1.57
C PRO A 293 7.13 18.24 -2.31
N SER A 294 6.56 17.83 -3.46
CA SER A 294 5.66 18.67 -4.24
C SER A 294 4.31 18.93 -3.56
N SER A 295 3.81 17.94 -2.81
CA SER A 295 2.54 18.04 -2.09
C SER A 295 2.70 18.38 -0.60
N ARG A 296 3.93 18.36 -0.07
CA ARG A 296 4.28 18.55 1.35
C ARG A 296 3.43 17.72 2.30
N THR A 297 3.24 16.45 1.95
CA THR A 297 2.47 15.50 2.76
C THR A 297 3.01 14.10 2.63
N ALA A 298 2.77 13.30 3.68
CA ALA A 298 2.94 11.86 3.62
C ALA A 298 1.93 11.25 2.65
N LEU A 299 2.34 10.18 1.96
CA LEU A 299 1.53 9.39 1.05
C LEU A 299 1.38 7.97 1.58
N ALA A 300 0.20 7.37 1.35
CA ALA A 300 0.00 5.94 1.56
C ALA A 300 0.52 5.15 0.34
N GLU A 301 0.85 3.87 0.55
CA GLU A 301 1.34 2.99 -0.54
C GLU A 301 0.32 2.87 -1.69
N ALA A 302 -0.98 2.87 -1.38
CA ALA A 302 -2.05 2.83 -2.37
C ALA A 302 -2.16 4.11 -3.23
N GLU A 303 -1.45 5.18 -2.85
CA GLU A 303 -1.42 6.45 -3.58
C GLU A 303 -0.17 6.59 -4.47
N LEU A 304 0.72 5.60 -4.45
CA LEU A 304 1.98 5.64 -5.21
C LEU A 304 1.81 5.06 -6.60
N GLU A 305 2.32 5.79 -7.60
CA GLU A 305 2.47 5.30 -8.96
C GLU A 305 3.95 5.17 -9.32
N TYR A 306 4.27 4.10 -10.05
CA TYR A 306 5.63 3.75 -10.41
C TYR A 306 5.82 4.03 -11.90
N PRO A 307 6.54 5.11 -12.29
CA PRO A 307 6.77 5.40 -13.69
C PRO A 307 7.73 4.36 -14.30
N GLU A 308 7.33 3.77 -15.43
CA GLU A 308 8.17 2.81 -16.15
C GLU A 308 9.48 3.46 -16.62
N GLY A 309 10.59 2.74 -16.47
CA GLY A 309 11.90 3.19 -16.96
C GLY A 309 12.57 4.27 -16.11
N HIS A 310 12.15 4.45 -14.85
CA HIS A 310 12.88 5.30 -13.90
C HIS A 310 14.35 4.87 -13.81
N THR A 311 15.25 5.86 -13.81
CA THR A 311 16.69 5.62 -13.69
C THR A 311 17.26 6.36 -12.50
N SER A 312 17.97 5.62 -11.66
CA SER A 312 18.68 6.16 -10.50
C SER A 312 20.19 6.08 -10.70
N ARG A 313 20.92 7.00 -10.08
CA ARG A 313 22.38 6.99 -10.04
C ARG A 313 22.81 6.04 -8.93
N SER A 314 23.56 5.00 -9.26
CA SER A 314 24.17 4.13 -8.25
C SER A 314 25.63 4.49 -8.00
N ILE A 315 26.07 4.31 -6.76
CA ILE A 315 27.47 4.47 -6.35
C ILE A 315 27.95 3.29 -5.51
N TYR A 316 29.27 3.11 -5.52
CA TYR A 316 29.99 2.23 -4.62
C TYR A 316 30.88 3.09 -3.71
N ALA A 317 30.44 3.27 -2.47
CA ALA A 317 31.13 4.05 -1.45
C ALA A 317 31.92 3.14 -0.51
N ILE A 318 32.97 3.67 0.10
CA ILE A 318 33.86 2.94 1.00
C ILE A 318 33.88 3.58 2.37
N PHE A 319 33.61 2.80 3.42
CA PHE A 319 33.68 3.25 4.80
C PHE A 319 34.86 2.57 5.51
N ARG A 320 35.79 3.34 6.06
CA ARG A 320 37.02 2.81 6.66
C ARG A 320 36.75 2.18 8.01
N LEU A 321 37.10 0.90 8.17
CA LEU A 321 36.97 0.17 9.42
C LEU A 321 38.14 0.58 10.34
N VAL A 322 37.84 0.89 11.60
CA VAL A 322 38.84 1.33 12.59
C VAL A 322 39.02 0.33 13.71
N LYS A 323 37.96 -0.38 14.07
CA LYS A 323 37.97 -1.32 15.17
C LYS A 323 37.20 -2.58 14.83
N GLU A 324 37.81 -3.68 15.18
CA GLU A 324 37.22 -5.00 15.07
C GLU A 324 36.20 -5.26 16.20
N GLY A 325 35.11 -5.98 15.88
CA GLY A 325 34.11 -6.40 16.86
C GLY A 325 34.57 -7.59 17.71
N PRO A 326 33.93 -7.85 18.86
CA PRO A 326 34.27 -9.02 19.70
C PRO A 326 34.03 -10.37 18.98
N SER A 327 33.10 -10.41 18.03
CA SER A 327 32.66 -11.64 17.36
C SER A 327 33.62 -12.17 16.28
N SER A 328 34.59 -11.38 15.84
CA SER A 328 35.51 -11.76 14.76
C SER A 328 36.75 -12.53 15.23
N GLY A 329 37.00 -12.61 16.55
CA GLY A 329 38.10 -13.40 17.10
C GLY A 329 39.51 -12.99 16.64
N GLY A 330 39.75 -11.72 16.28
CA GLY A 330 41.06 -11.22 15.84
C GLY A 330 41.33 -11.36 14.33
N VAL A 331 40.40 -11.94 13.58
CA VAL A 331 40.53 -12.27 12.16
C VAL A 331 40.78 -11.05 11.27
N LEU A 332 40.30 -9.87 11.67
CA LEU A 332 40.37 -8.63 10.88
C LEU A 332 41.61 -7.78 11.20
N GLN A 333 42.33 -8.05 12.30
CA GLN A 333 43.46 -7.20 12.76
C GLN A 333 44.59 -7.13 11.74
N GLU A 334 44.83 -8.21 10.99
CA GLU A 334 45.88 -8.26 9.97
C GLU A 334 45.64 -7.32 8.77
N PHE A 335 44.39 -6.87 8.58
CA PHE A 335 44.01 -5.96 7.50
C PHE A 335 43.80 -4.52 7.98
N LEU A 336 43.78 -4.28 9.29
CA LEU A 336 43.66 -2.93 9.85
C LEU A 336 45.02 -2.22 9.81
N PRO A 337 45.06 -0.90 9.53
CA PRO A 337 43.93 0.04 9.39
C PRO A 337 43.41 0.22 7.95
N ASP A 338 43.88 -0.59 7.00
CA ASP A 338 43.58 -0.44 5.57
C ASP A 338 42.30 -1.18 5.12
N LEU A 339 41.55 -1.76 6.06
CA LEU A 339 40.30 -2.48 5.81
C LEU A 339 39.10 -1.53 5.72
N CYS A 340 38.24 -1.80 4.74
CA CYS A 340 37.19 -0.89 4.30
C CYS A 340 35.92 -1.67 3.93
N LEU A 341 34.75 -1.15 4.27
CA LEU A 341 33.45 -1.71 3.92
C LEU A 341 33.00 -1.12 2.58
N ALA A 342 32.79 -1.97 1.56
CA ALA A 342 32.28 -1.51 0.28
C ALA A 342 30.75 -1.53 0.30
N ILE A 343 30.13 -0.35 0.24
CA ILE A 343 28.68 -0.19 0.24
C ILE A 343 28.19 0.20 -1.14
N TRP A 344 27.03 -0.31 -1.51
CA TRP A 344 26.32 0.12 -2.70
C TRP A 344 25.01 0.83 -2.33
N THR A 345 24.72 1.92 -3.04
CA THR A 345 23.43 2.62 -2.91
C THR A 345 23.04 3.33 -4.20
N THR A 346 21.73 3.42 -4.43
CA THR A 346 21.08 4.19 -5.51
C THR A 346 20.61 5.56 -5.04
N THR A 347 20.78 5.87 -3.74
CA THR A 347 20.32 7.11 -3.10
C THR A 347 21.49 7.80 -2.37
N PRO A 348 22.51 8.33 -3.08
CA PRO A 348 23.67 8.97 -2.45
C PRO A 348 23.31 10.03 -1.41
N TRP A 349 22.23 10.79 -1.63
CA TRP A 349 21.72 11.80 -0.71
C TRP A 349 21.37 11.27 0.70
N THR A 350 21.22 9.95 0.89
CA THR A 350 20.95 9.35 2.20
C THR A 350 22.21 9.08 3.03
N ILE A 351 23.41 9.17 2.44
CA ILE A 351 24.67 8.90 3.14
C ILE A 351 24.92 9.84 4.33
N PRO A 352 24.62 11.15 4.30
CA PRO A 352 24.73 12.00 5.50
C PRO A 352 23.96 11.45 6.71
N ALA A 353 22.86 10.73 6.49
CA ALA A 353 22.01 10.15 7.53
C ALA A 353 22.44 8.72 7.95
N ASN A 354 23.57 8.21 7.44
CA ASN A 354 23.99 6.84 7.67
C ASN A 354 24.31 6.58 9.15
N ALA A 355 23.61 5.67 9.81
CA ALA A 355 23.82 5.35 11.22
C ALA A 355 24.60 4.05 11.44
N ALA A 356 24.54 3.13 10.49
CA ALA A 356 25.20 1.83 10.56
C ALA A 356 25.45 1.24 9.17
N VAL A 357 26.25 0.17 9.10
CA VAL A 357 26.29 -0.70 7.93
C VAL A 357 25.67 -2.03 8.33
N ALA A 358 24.62 -2.45 7.64
CA ALA A 358 23.97 -3.72 7.87
C ALA A 358 24.59 -4.82 6.99
N VAL A 359 24.83 -5.98 7.61
CA VAL A 359 25.26 -7.22 6.97
C VAL A 359 24.32 -8.37 7.31
N ASN A 360 24.28 -9.41 6.48
CA ASN A 360 23.50 -10.61 6.77
C ASN A 360 24.37 -11.62 7.54
N ALA A 361 23.95 -12.02 8.73
CA ALA A 361 24.71 -12.94 9.58
C ALA A 361 25.01 -14.31 8.95
N LYS A 362 24.20 -14.77 7.99
CA LYS A 362 24.32 -16.09 7.35
C LYS A 362 25.13 -16.07 6.05
N LEU A 363 25.36 -14.89 5.47
CA LEU A 363 26.11 -14.78 4.22
C LEU A 363 27.61 -14.83 4.47
N HIS A 364 28.34 -15.38 3.50
CA HIS A 364 29.80 -15.37 3.51
C HIS A 364 30.32 -14.10 2.83
N TYR A 365 31.18 -13.38 3.52
CA TYR A 365 31.87 -12.20 3.04
C TYR A 365 33.33 -12.52 2.72
N ALA A 366 33.90 -11.76 1.80
CA ALA A 366 35.28 -11.88 1.36
C ALA A 366 36.01 -10.55 1.59
N ILE A 367 37.21 -10.64 2.14
CA ILE A 367 38.18 -9.55 2.14
C ILE A 367 38.95 -9.63 0.83
N ILE A 368 38.85 -8.58 0.04
CA ILE A 368 39.41 -8.52 -1.30
C ILE A 368 40.47 -7.43 -1.44
N GLU A 369 41.44 -7.68 -2.30
CA GLU A 369 42.42 -6.70 -2.77
C GLU A 369 42.18 -6.43 -4.25
N LEU A 370 42.20 -5.15 -4.66
CA LEU A 370 42.02 -4.73 -6.04
C LEU A 370 43.38 -4.59 -6.74
N LEU A 371 43.66 -5.42 -7.75
CA LEU A 371 44.89 -5.30 -8.53
C LEU A 371 44.78 -4.19 -9.59
N ALA A 372 45.90 -3.58 -9.95
CA ALA A 372 45.90 -2.52 -10.96
C ALA A 372 45.44 -3.07 -12.32
N PRO A 373 44.65 -2.28 -13.10
CA PRO A 373 44.53 -2.58 -14.51
C PRO A 373 45.94 -2.52 -15.11
N SER A 374 46.36 -3.56 -15.84
CA SER A 374 47.64 -3.50 -16.54
C SER A 374 47.59 -2.39 -17.58
N GLU A 375 48.68 -1.65 -17.73
CA GLU A 375 48.81 -0.60 -18.76
C GLU A 375 48.71 -1.15 -20.20
N ASP A 376 48.73 -2.48 -20.37
CA ASP A 376 48.69 -3.15 -21.67
C ASP A 376 47.28 -3.48 -22.21
N ALA A 377 46.20 -3.17 -21.50
CA ALA A 377 44.82 -3.40 -22.01
C ALA A 377 44.31 -2.26 -22.90
N SER A 378 45.19 -1.61 -23.66
CA SER A 378 44.88 -0.48 -24.56
C SER A 378 44.35 -0.90 -25.93
N VAL A 379 43.95 -2.15 -26.14
CA VAL A 379 43.38 -2.61 -27.41
C VAL A 379 42.26 -3.61 -27.09
N LEU A 380 41.09 -3.38 -27.68
CA LEU A 380 39.85 -4.20 -27.61
C LEU A 380 38.82 -3.78 -26.56
N THR A 381 38.11 -2.68 -26.81
CA THR A 381 36.64 -2.66 -27.10
C THR A 381 36.11 -1.22 -27.01
N GLY A 382 35.28 -0.84 -27.98
CA GLY A 382 34.73 0.52 -28.16
C GLY A 382 33.69 0.98 -27.13
N ASN A 383 33.81 0.59 -25.86
CA ASN A 383 32.93 1.05 -24.80
C ASN A 383 33.49 2.32 -24.13
N LYS A 384 32.65 3.35 -24.02
CA LYS A 384 32.96 4.64 -23.38
C LYS A 384 33.74 4.44 -22.08
N LYS A 385 34.99 4.91 -22.03
CA LYS A 385 35.93 4.80 -20.89
C LYS A 385 35.22 5.01 -19.54
N LYS A 386 35.15 3.95 -18.73
CA LYS A 386 34.78 4.02 -17.31
C LYS A 386 35.86 4.85 -16.61
N LYS A 387 35.50 5.97 -15.97
CA LYS A 387 36.45 6.69 -15.11
C LYS A 387 36.45 5.96 -13.76
N PRO A 388 37.56 5.37 -13.29
CA PRO A 388 37.65 4.85 -11.94
C PRO A 388 37.59 6.00 -10.91
N GLY A 389 37.08 5.72 -9.71
CA GLY A 389 37.08 6.69 -8.60
C GLY A 389 38.49 7.03 -8.16
N ASN A 390 38.68 8.17 -7.49
CA ASN A 390 40.02 8.64 -7.15
C ASN A 390 40.79 7.67 -6.24
N ILE A 391 40.11 6.79 -5.49
CA ILE A 391 40.75 5.79 -4.63
C ILE A 391 41.57 4.75 -5.40
N LEU A 392 41.23 4.49 -6.67
CA LEU A 392 41.95 3.52 -7.50
C LEU A 392 43.23 4.12 -8.11
N LYS A 393 43.48 5.42 -7.92
CA LYS A 393 44.65 6.14 -8.46
C LYS A 393 45.79 6.28 -7.44
N GLU A 394 45.56 5.99 -6.16
CA GLU A 394 46.57 6.11 -5.13
C GLU A 394 47.40 4.82 -4.99
N GLY A 395 48.68 4.94 -4.62
CA GLY A 395 49.63 3.83 -4.55
C GLY A 395 49.38 2.82 -3.42
N LYS A 396 48.56 3.17 -2.41
CA LYS A 396 48.10 2.24 -1.37
C LYS A 396 46.62 1.94 -1.58
N ARG A 397 46.30 0.68 -1.88
CA ARG A 397 44.92 0.24 -2.14
C ARG A 397 44.36 -0.42 -0.88
N PRO A 398 43.18 0.01 -0.39
CA PRO A 398 42.59 -0.60 0.79
C PRO A 398 42.03 -1.99 0.48
N PHE A 399 41.97 -2.83 1.52
CA PHE A 399 41.24 -4.09 1.46
C PHE A 399 39.74 -3.80 1.58
N LEU A 400 38.91 -4.41 0.73
CA LEU A 400 37.46 -4.21 0.76
C LEU A 400 36.74 -5.45 1.28
N VAL A 401 35.68 -5.24 2.05
CA VAL A 401 34.73 -6.29 2.43
C VAL A 401 33.55 -6.26 1.47
N VAL A 402 33.26 -7.40 0.82
CA VAL A 402 32.12 -7.61 -0.08
C VAL A 402 31.52 -8.99 0.16
N ALA A 403 30.28 -9.24 -0.24
CA ALA A 403 29.73 -10.60 -0.24
C ALA A 403 30.50 -11.50 -1.23
N SER A 404 30.85 -12.71 -0.80
CA SER A 404 31.70 -13.63 -1.57
C SER A 404 31.11 -13.96 -2.94
N ASP A 405 29.80 -14.14 -3.02
CA ASP A 405 29.09 -14.50 -4.25
C ASP A 405 29.05 -13.36 -5.27
N LEU A 406 29.22 -12.11 -4.81
CA LEU A 406 29.19 -10.91 -5.67
C LEU A 406 30.56 -10.56 -6.25
N VAL A 407 31.65 -11.23 -5.83
CA VAL A 407 33.01 -10.95 -6.31
C VAL A 407 33.12 -10.99 -7.85
N PRO A 408 32.61 -12.01 -8.56
CA PRO A 408 32.69 -12.05 -10.03
C PRO A 408 31.92 -10.91 -10.70
N THR A 409 30.76 -10.55 -10.14
CA THR A 409 29.94 -9.45 -10.64
C THR A 409 30.62 -8.10 -10.44
N LEU A 410 31.27 -7.90 -9.29
CA LEU A 410 32.00 -6.68 -8.96
C LEU A 410 33.28 -6.54 -9.80
N GLU A 411 34.01 -7.63 -10.04
CA GLU A 411 35.17 -7.66 -10.94
C GLU A 411 34.80 -7.16 -12.35
N ALA A 412 33.70 -7.67 -12.92
CA ALA A 412 33.19 -7.21 -14.22
C ALA A 412 32.66 -5.76 -14.19
N LYS A 413 31.97 -5.36 -13.11
CA LYS A 413 31.40 -4.00 -13.00
C LYS A 413 32.50 -2.94 -12.85
N TRP A 414 33.45 -3.18 -11.94
CA TRP A 414 34.54 -2.26 -11.63
C TRP A 414 35.70 -2.31 -12.63
N ASP A 415 35.75 -3.33 -13.48
CA ASP A 415 36.79 -3.50 -14.51
C ASP A 415 38.19 -3.57 -13.90
N VAL A 416 38.31 -4.30 -12.78
CA VAL A 416 39.54 -4.49 -12.01
C VAL A 416 39.62 -5.93 -11.56
N LYS A 417 40.83 -6.51 -11.61
CA LYS A 417 41.04 -7.88 -11.14
C LYS A 417 40.98 -7.93 -9.61
N ILE A 418 40.19 -8.85 -9.08
CA ILE A 418 39.94 -8.98 -7.64
C ILE A 418 40.65 -10.22 -7.08
N VAL A 419 41.44 -10.05 -6.02
CA VAL A 419 42.06 -11.17 -5.30
C VAL A 419 41.40 -11.33 -3.93
N VAL A 420 40.82 -12.50 -3.67
CA VAL A 420 40.26 -12.84 -2.36
C VAL A 420 41.40 -13.23 -1.42
N LYS A 421 41.55 -12.50 -0.31
CA LYS A 421 42.54 -12.79 0.74
C LYS A 421 41.99 -13.71 1.81
N LYS A 422 40.75 -13.46 2.23
CA LYS A 422 40.11 -14.18 3.32
C LYS A 422 38.60 -14.23 3.13
N LYS A 423 37.98 -15.26 3.68
CA LYS A 423 36.52 -15.38 3.78
C LYS A 423 36.12 -15.41 5.26
N LEU A 424 34.98 -14.83 5.56
CA LEU A 424 34.41 -14.75 6.88
C LEU A 424 32.88 -14.80 6.80
N LEU A 425 32.22 -15.12 7.90
CA LEU A 425 30.77 -15.12 8.02
C LEU A 425 30.29 -13.73 8.45
N GLY A 426 29.10 -13.30 7.98
CA GLY A 426 28.60 -11.96 8.30
C GLY A 426 28.40 -11.70 9.80
N SER A 427 28.19 -12.74 10.61
CA SER A 427 28.15 -12.63 12.08
C SER A 427 29.49 -12.21 12.70
N GLU A 428 30.61 -12.48 12.03
CA GLU A 428 31.94 -12.06 12.48
C GLU A 428 32.15 -10.55 12.27
N LEU A 429 31.35 -9.88 11.43
CA LEU A 429 31.42 -8.43 11.23
C LEU A 429 30.61 -7.63 12.25
N GLU A 430 29.77 -8.28 13.06
CA GLU A 430 28.90 -7.59 14.01
C GLU A 430 29.71 -6.76 15.04
N ASN A 431 29.24 -5.55 15.31
CA ASN A 431 29.85 -4.59 16.23
C ASN A 431 31.28 -4.15 15.85
N CYS A 432 31.74 -4.40 14.62
CA CYS A 432 32.90 -3.70 14.08
C CYS A 432 32.58 -2.21 13.97
N SER A 433 33.57 -1.35 14.20
CA SER A 433 33.40 0.10 14.15
C SER A 433 34.12 0.69 12.94
N TYR A 434 33.47 1.61 12.25
CA TYR A 434 33.99 2.31 11.09
C TYR A 434 33.81 3.82 11.24
N ILE A 435 34.56 4.59 10.48
CA ILE A 435 34.45 6.04 10.44
C ILE A 435 33.50 6.44 9.32
N HIS A 436 32.44 7.17 9.70
CA HIS A 436 31.49 7.73 8.76
C HIS A 436 32.21 8.66 7.77
N PRO A 437 31.95 8.56 6.45
CA PRO A 437 32.79 9.20 5.43
C PRO A 437 32.73 10.73 5.46
N ILE A 438 31.63 11.31 5.95
CA ILE A 438 31.35 12.75 5.89
C ILE A 438 31.78 13.46 7.18
N ASP A 439 31.08 13.19 8.29
CA ASP A 439 31.26 13.85 9.59
C ASP A 439 32.32 13.21 10.51
N LYS A 440 32.97 12.13 10.04
CA LYS A 440 34.03 11.39 10.76
C LYS A 440 33.63 10.79 12.11
N ARG A 441 32.33 10.65 12.39
CA ARG A 441 31.87 9.95 13.61
C ARG A 441 32.13 8.45 13.51
N GLU A 442 32.30 7.80 14.66
CA GLU A 442 32.40 6.35 14.73
C GLU A 442 30.99 5.73 14.69
N CYS A 443 30.78 4.81 13.75
CA CYS A 443 29.54 4.08 13.53
C CYS A 443 29.79 2.57 13.56
N GLN A 444 28.74 1.77 13.69
CA GLN A 444 28.85 0.32 13.89
C GLN A 444 28.32 -0.48 12.70
N VAL A 445 28.89 -1.66 12.51
CA VAL A 445 28.34 -2.71 11.66
C VAL A 445 27.33 -3.51 12.47
N VAL A 446 26.14 -3.68 11.92
CA VAL A 446 25.00 -4.33 12.59
C VAL A 446 24.51 -5.53 11.79
N ILE A 447 23.84 -6.47 12.44
CA ILE A 447 23.16 -7.56 11.75
C ILE A 447 21.79 -7.07 11.27
N GLY A 448 21.69 -6.94 9.95
CA GLY A 448 20.44 -6.67 9.25
C GLY A 448 19.55 -7.91 9.14
N GLY A 449 18.72 -7.94 8.10
CA GLY A 449 17.76 -9.01 7.85
C GLY A 449 17.94 -9.67 6.48
N ASP A 450 16.92 -10.42 6.08
CA ASP A 450 16.89 -11.17 4.83
C ASP A 450 16.75 -10.25 3.58
N TYR A 451 16.54 -8.94 3.78
CA TYR A 451 16.56 -7.94 2.70
C TYR A 451 17.95 -7.74 2.09
N ILE A 452 19.01 -8.21 2.76
CA ILE A 452 20.38 -8.18 2.27
C ILE A 452 20.66 -9.49 1.54
N THR A 453 20.75 -9.41 0.22
CA THR A 453 20.94 -10.56 -0.68
C THR A 453 22.25 -10.45 -1.47
N THR A 454 22.58 -11.51 -2.22
CA THR A 454 23.74 -11.56 -3.12
C THR A 454 23.38 -11.35 -4.59
N GLU A 455 22.19 -10.79 -4.88
CA GLU A 455 21.74 -10.56 -6.25
C GLU A 455 22.26 -9.23 -6.82
N THR A 456 22.34 -8.18 -5.99
CA THR A 456 22.74 -6.83 -6.42
C THR A 456 23.58 -6.12 -5.36
N GLY A 457 24.30 -5.07 -5.78
CA GLY A 457 25.13 -4.25 -4.89
C GLY A 457 26.44 -4.93 -4.47
N THR A 458 26.76 -4.87 -3.18
CA THR A 458 27.97 -5.46 -2.57
C THR A 458 27.65 -6.48 -1.47
N GLY A 459 26.37 -6.64 -1.10
CA GLY A 459 25.95 -7.42 0.06
C GLY A 459 26.18 -6.73 1.41
N LEU A 460 26.63 -5.46 1.41
CA LEU A 460 26.64 -4.57 2.57
C LEU A 460 25.74 -3.38 2.27
N VAL A 461 24.82 -3.09 3.19
CA VAL A 461 23.81 -2.04 3.01
C VAL A 461 24.06 -0.95 4.04
N HIS A 462 24.24 0.29 3.59
CA HIS A 462 24.29 1.41 4.54
C HIS A 462 22.87 1.62 5.09
N THR A 463 22.77 1.89 6.38
CA THR A 463 21.49 1.97 7.09
C THR A 463 21.24 3.41 7.51
N ALA A 464 20.15 3.99 7.01
CA ALA A 464 19.67 5.33 7.37
C ALA A 464 18.22 5.23 7.91
N PRO A 465 18.04 5.04 9.23
CA PRO A 465 16.73 4.72 9.82
C PRO A 465 15.60 5.73 9.53
N GLY A 466 15.92 6.99 9.20
CA GLY A 466 14.94 8.00 8.82
C GLY A 466 14.39 7.86 7.38
N HIS A 467 14.96 6.99 6.55
CA HIS A 467 14.69 6.96 5.11
C HIS A 467 14.28 5.58 4.55
N GLY A 468 14.27 4.53 5.36
CA GLY A 468 13.89 3.18 4.93
C GLY A 468 13.21 2.38 6.03
N GLN A 469 12.18 1.60 5.67
CA GLN A 469 11.42 0.80 6.65
C GLN A 469 12.26 -0.32 7.28
N GLU A 470 13.09 -1.00 6.49
CA GLU A 470 14.01 -2.03 6.98
C GLU A 470 15.13 -1.41 7.84
N ASP A 471 15.66 -0.27 7.39
CA ASP A 471 16.66 0.50 8.15
C ASP A 471 16.11 0.97 9.50
N TYR A 472 14.84 1.39 9.54
CA TYR A 472 14.16 1.77 10.77
C TYR A 472 14.00 0.59 11.72
N ALA A 473 13.62 -0.59 11.22
CA ALA A 473 13.50 -1.79 12.04
C ALA A 473 14.86 -2.23 12.62
N THR A 474 15.92 -2.26 11.80
CA THR A 474 17.29 -2.52 12.26
C THR A 474 17.74 -1.42 13.23
N GLY A 475 17.40 -0.16 12.97
CA GLY A 475 17.70 0.97 13.84
C GLY A 475 17.07 0.86 15.23
N LEU A 476 15.79 0.48 15.31
CA LEU A 476 15.12 0.21 16.58
C LEU A 476 15.77 -0.93 17.36
N LYS A 477 16.17 -2.01 16.67
CA LYS A 477 16.81 -3.19 17.28
C LYS A 477 18.14 -2.83 17.97
N TYR A 478 18.95 -1.98 17.33
CA TYR A 478 20.29 -1.59 17.83
C TYR A 478 20.32 -0.23 18.54
N GLY A 479 19.17 0.45 18.70
CA GLY A 479 19.11 1.78 19.31
C GLY A 479 19.82 2.86 18.49
N LEU A 480 19.83 2.74 17.16
CA LEU A 480 20.48 3.70 16.26
C LEU A 480 19.71 5.03 16.21
N PRO A 481 20.41 6.16 16.00
CA PRO A 481 19.75 7.45 15.87
C PRO A 481 18.87 7.49 14.60
N ILE A 482 17.61 7.91 14.78
CA ILE A 482 16.64 8.10 13.69
C ILE A 482 16.71 9.55 13.24
N ILE A 483 17.61 9.81 12.29
CA ILE A 483 17.89 11.13 11.71
C ILE A 483 17.32 11.19 10.30
N SER A 484 16.73 12.32 9.94
CA SER A 484 16.27 12.64 8.58
C SER A 484 16.67 14.08 8.29
N PRO A 485 17.87 14.33 7.73
CA PRO A 485 18.41 15.66 7.53
C PRO A 485 17.80 16.32 6.29
N VAL A 486 16.49 16.16 6.07
CA VAL A 486 15.74 16.63 4.90
C VAL A 486 14.45 17.28 5.37
N ASP A 487 14.15 18.47 4.87
CA ASP A 487 12.94 19.22 5.18
C ASP A 487 11.73 18.81 4.31
N ASP A 488 10.59 19.43 4.58
CA ASP A 488 9.31 19.16 3.89
C ASP A 488 9.37 19.46 2.38
N ASP A 489 10.31 20.31 1.94
CA ASP A 489 10.55 20.69 0.55
C ASP A 489 11.53 19.77 -0.17
N GLY A 490 12.07 18.75 0.50
CA GLY A 490 13.05 17.84 -0.09
C GLY A 490 14.45 18.48 -0.19
N LYS A 491 14.78 19.43 0.69
CA LYS A 491 16.11 20.03 0.79
C LYS A 491 16.82 19.59 2.05
N PHE A 492 18.14 19.54 2.00
CA PHE A 492 18.94 19.21 3.17
C PHE A 492 18.82 20.28 4.27
N THR A 493 18.65 19.84 5.51
CA THR A 493 18.66 20.71 6.70
C THR A 493 20.10 21.01 7.15
N GLU A 494 20.26 21.81 8.20
CA GLU A 494 21.56 22.08 8.83
C GLU A 494 22.25 20.81 9.35
N GLU A 495 21.48 19.76 9.67
CA GLU A 495 22.01 18.45 10.12
C GLU A 495 22.87 17.76 9.04
N ALA A 496 22.71 18.12 7.76
CA ALA A 496 23.55 17.63 6.66
C ALA A 496 24.87 18.41 6.52
N GLY A 497 25.14 19.40 7.38
CA GLY A 497 26.34 20.22 7.36
C GLY A 497 26.50 20.99 6.06
N GLN A 498 27.61 20.76 5.35
CA GLN A 498 27.96 21.47 4.11
C GLN A 498 26.98 21.29 2.93
N PHE A 499 26.03 20.35 3.03
CA PHE A 499 25.02 20.11 1.99
C PHE A 499 23.72 20.87 2.22
N SER A 500 23.61 21.60 3.34
CA SER A 500 22.41 22.33 3.75
C SER A 500 21.87 23.24 2.63
N GLY A 501 20.55 23.23 2.45
CA GLY A 501 19.82 24.02 1.46
C GLY A 501 19.77 23.43 0.05
N LEU A 502 20.55 22.37 -0.26
CA LEU A 502 20.52 21.72 -1.57
C LEU A 502 19.35 20.75 -1.70
N ASP A 503 18.74 20.71 -2.90
CA ASP A 503 17.70 19.76 -3.26
C ASP A 503 18.26 18.32 -3.30
N VAL A 504 17.67 17.40 -2.53
CA VAL A 504 18.22 16.04 -2.36
C VAL A 504 18.15 15.20 -3.64
N LEU A 505 17.19 15.48 -4.53
CA LEU A 505 17.00 14.73 -5.77
C LEU A 505 17.85 15.27 -6.93
N GLY A 506 18.20 16.56 -6.89
CA GLY A 506 19.03 17.26 -7.86
C GLY A 506 20.47 17.48 -7.39
N ASP A 507 20.77 18.71 -6.99
CA ASP A 507 22.14 19.16 -6.72
C ASP A 507 22.76 18.50 -5.48
N GLY A 508 21.96 18.20 -4.46
CA GLY A 508 22.39 17.53 -3.24
C GLY A 508 22.98 16.14 -3.51
N ASN A 509 22.33 15.33 -4.35
CA ASN A 509 22.88 14.05 -4.81
C ASN A 509 24.25 14.22 -5.48
N THR A 510 24.40 15.25 -6.32
CA THR A 510 25.65 15.49 -7.05
C THR A 510 26.75 15.97 -6.09
N ALA A 511 26.41 16.81 -5.11
CA ALA A 511 27.33 17.32 -4.10
C ALA A 511 27.86 16.19 -3.19
N VAL A 512 27.00 15.28 -2.74
CA VAL A 512 27.42 14.13 -1.92
C VAL A 512 28.37 13.22 -2.69
N VAL A 513 28.05 12.89 -3.95
CA VAL A 513 28.94 12.05 -4.78
C VAL A 513 30.29 12.72 -5.01
N LYS A 514 30.31 14.03 -5.29
CA LYS A 514 31.54 14.79 -5.47
C LYS A 514 32.41 14.77 -4.21
N TYR A 515 31.80 15.03 -3.04
CA TYR A 515 32.52 15.00 -1.76
C TYR A 515 33.16 13.64 -1.49
N LEU A 516 32.44 12.54 -1.74
CA LEU A 516 32.96 11.18 -1.55
C LEU A 516 34.12 10.87 -2.50
N ASP A 517 34.09 11.35 -3.75
CA ASP A 517 35.18 11.17 -4.72
C ASP A 517 36.41 12.04 -4.37
N ASP A 518 36.20 13.27 -3.90
CA ASP A 518 37.27 14.17 -3.46
C ASP A 518 37.98 13.66 -2.19
N HIS A 519 37.26 12.91 -1.34
CA HIS A 519 37.79 12.30 -0.10
C HIS A 519 38.12 10.81 -0.24
N PHE A 520 38.37 10.33 -1.46
CA PHE A 520 38.80 8.96 -1.74
C PHE A 520 37.91 7.87 -1.12
N SER A 521 36.62 8.15 -0.93
CA SER A 521 35.64 7.24 -0.31
C SER A 521 34.74 6.57 -1.35
N LEU A 522 35.21 6.48 -2.61
CA LEU A 522 34.39 6.08 -3.75
C LEU A 522 35.17 5.19 -4.72
N VAL A 523 34.66 3.98 -5.00
CA VAL A 523 35.30 3.00 -5.90
C VAL A 523 35.09 3.39 -7.36
N THR A 524 33.85 3.70 -7.73
CA THR A 524 33.46 4.06 -9.10
C THR A 524 32.46 5.22 -9.11
N PRO A 525 32.72 6.33 -9.84
CA PRO A 525 31.81 7.45 -9.99
C PRO A 525 30.51 7.04 -10.68
N ALA A 526 29.42 7.60 -10.16
CA ALA A 526 28.04 7.36 -10.61
C ALA A 526 27.89 7.50 -12.13
N LYS A 527 27.84 6.38 -12.86
CA LYS A 527 27.51 6.39 -14.30
C LYS A 527 26.52 5.32 -14.74
N GLY A 528 26.17 4.38 -13.87
CA GLY A 528 25.09 3.42 -14.14
C GLY A 528 23.73 4.06 -13.90
N LYS A 529 22.96 4.28 -14.97
CA LYS A 529 21.51 4.40 -14.86
C LYS A 529 20.98 2.98 -14.72
N GLU A 530 20.71 2.53 -13.50
CA GLU A 530 20.00 1.26 -13.31
C GLU A 530 18.51 1.53 -13.50
N LYS A 531 17.89 0.76 -14.41
CA LYS A 531 16.44 0.70 -14.52
C LYS A 531 15.93 -0.14 -13.36
N LYS A 532 15.03 0.43 -12.57
CA LYS A 532 14.27 -0.32 -11.57
C LYS A 532 12.79 -0.10 -11.82
N ASP A 533 12.02 -1.15 -11.59
CA ASP A 533 10.56 -1.10 -11.63
C ASP A 533 9.98 -0.36 -10.41
N LYS A 534 10.77 -0.17 -9.35
CA LYS A 534 10.43 0.62 -8.15
C LYS A 534 11.58 1.55 -7.73
N PRO A 535 11.34 2.84 -7.41
CA PRO A 535 12.36 3.71 -6.82
C PRO A 535 12.62 3.30 -5.37
N ASP A 536 13.91 3.28 -4.98
CA ASP A 536 14.35 2.90 -3.63
C ASP A 536 14.15 4.01 -2.59
N SER A 537 13.65 5.19 -3.00
CA SER A 537 13.53 6.38 -2.16
C SER A 537 12.06 6.75 -1.91
N PRO A 538 11.67 7.07 -0.65
CA PRO A 538 10.34 7.56 -0.35
C PRO A 538 10.04 8.96 -0.92
N TYR A 539 11.05 9.69 -1.40
CA TYR A 539 10.95 11.09 -1.86
C TYR A 539 10.80 11.24 -3.38
N LYS A 540 10.87 10.15 -4.14
CA LYS A 540 10.96 10.17 -5.62
C LYS A 540 9.75 9.55 -6.32
N MET A 541 8.59 9.68 -5.68
CA MET A 541 7.31 9.23 -6.21
C MET A 541 6.58 10.44 -6.77
N GLU A 542 6.42 10.46 -8.09
CA GLU A 542 5.55 11.44 -8.74
C GLU A 542 4.09 11.09 -8.46
N LYS A 543 3.27 12.12 -8.26
CA LYS A 543 1.84 12.01 -8.00
C LYS A 543 1.10 12.48 -9.26
N ILE A 544 -0.02 11.82 -9.57
CA ILE A 544 -0.96 12.15 -10.66
C ILE A 544 -1.29 13.65 -10.71
#